data_AF-A0A536WTI6-F1
#
_entry.id   AF-A0A536WTI6-F1
#
_cell.length_a   1.000
_cell.length_b   1.000
_cell.length_c   1.000
_cell.angle_alpha   90.00
_cell.angle_beta   90.00
_cell.angle_gamma   90.00
#
_symmetry.space_group_name_H-M   'P 1'
#
loop_
_entity.id
_entity.type
_entity.pdbx_description
1 polymer ?
#
loop_
_entity_poly.entity_id
_entity_poly.type
_entity_poly.pdbx_seq_one_letter_code
_entity_poly.pdbx_strand_id
1 'polypeptide(L)'
;MPLNVSAKVDCPLPSPSRQTTYARTLHRACLILGGVAPLARHLGVSETALRNWLAATEDPPQMVFLAAIEIVLLHLDQAGAA
;
A
#
# COMPACT_ATOMS: atom_id res chain seq x y z
N MET A 1 -6.97 30.10 9.87
CA MET A 1 -8.10 29.16 9.68
C MET A 1 -7.50 27.81 9.34
N PRO A 2 -7.72 26.72 10.11
CA PRO A 2 -7.22 25.42 9.67
C PRO A 2 -8.23 24.81 8.69
N LEU A 3 -7.75 24.50 7.49
CA LEU A 3 -8.49 23.73 6.50
C LEU A 3 -8.58 22.28 7.00
N ASN A 4 -9.78 21.91 7.44
CA ASN A 4 -10.19 20.55 7.73
C ASN A 4 -10.22 19.76 6.40
N VAL A 5 -9.07 19.23 5.97
CA VAL A 5 -9.00 18.26 4.88
C VAL A 5 -9.23 16.90 5.51
N SER A 6 -10.43 16.34 5.29
CA SER A 6 -10.64 14.89 5.38
C SER A 6 -9.75 14.25 4.31
N ALA A 7 -8.48 14.06 4.64
CA ALA A 7 -7.47 13.57 3.70
C ALA A 7 -7.74 12.08 3.55
N LYS A 8 -8.46 11.70 2.48
CA LYS A 8 -8.42 10.33 1.97
C LYS A 8 -6.95 9.95 1.87
N VAL A 9 -6.53 8.96 2.65
CA VAL A 9 -5.17 8.41 2.56
C VAL A 9 -4.94 8.09 1.08
N ASP A 10 -3.88 8.66 0.49
CA ASP A 10 -3.54 8.45 -0.92
C ASP A 10 -3.07 7.02 -1.11
N CYS A 11 -4.04 6.13 -1.30
CA CYS A 11 -3.87 4.71 -1.58
C CYS A 11 -4.90 4.31 -2.65
N PRO A 12 -4.57 4.42 -3.94
CA PRO A 12 -5.45 3.97 -5.01
C PRO A 12 -5.75 2.47 -4.84
N LEU A 13 -6.96 2.08 -5.23
CA LEU A 13 -7.42 0.69 -5.29
C LEU A 13 -7.78 0.38 -6.74
N PRO A 14 -7.42 -0.80 -7.28
CA PRO A 14 -7.76 -1.12 -8.66
C PRO A 14 -9.26 -1.40 -8.81
N SER A 15 -9.75 -1.30 -10.04
CA SER A 15 -11.14 -1.68 -10.36
C SER A 15 -11.41 -3.14 -9.94
N PRO A 16 -12.64 -3.52 -9.55
CA PRO A 16 -12.94 -4.88 -9.11
C PRO A 16 -12.50 -5.98 -10.09
N SER A 17 -12.60 -5.71 -11.40
CA SER A 17 -12.15 -6.60 -12.48
C SER A 17 -10.64 -6.82 -12.57
N ARG A 18 -9.84 -5.99 -11.90
CA ARG A 18 -8.37 -6.02 -11.91
C ARG A 18 -7.77 -6.23 -10.52
N GLN A 19 -8.58 -6.56 -9.52
CA GLN A 19 -8.08 -6.83 -8.18
C GLN A 19 -7.27 -8.12 -8.16
N THR A 20 -5.97 -8.00 -7.93
CA THR A 20 -5.05 -9.11 -7.69
C THR A 20 -4.67 -9.18 -6.21
N THR A 21 -4.17 -10.33 -5.75
CA THR A 21 -3.61 -10.46 -4.40
C THR A 21 -2.47 -9.47 -4.19
N TYR A 22 -1.62 -9.24 -5.21
CA TYR A 22 -0.55 -8.25 -5.18
C TYR A 22 -1.09 -6.84 -4.87
N ALA A 23 -2.05 -6.37 -5.65
CA ALA A 23 -2.61 -5.03 -5.47
C ALA A 23 -3.35 -4.87 -4.14
N ARG A 24 -4.06 -5.92 -3.68
CA ARG A 24 -4.72 -5.91 -2.36
C ARG A 24 -3.72 -5.82 -1.20
N THR A 25 -2.64 -6.59 -1.25
CA THR A 25 -1.60 -6.56 -0.22
C THR A 25 -0.89 -5.20 -0.20
N LEU A 26 -0.49 -4.68 -1.37
CA LEU A 26 0.13 -3.35 -1.47
C LEU A 26 -0.82 -2.26 -0.98
N HIS A 27 -2.10 -2.31 -1.32
CA HIS A 27 -3.09 -1.36 -0.84
C HIS A 27 -3.23 -1.41 0.68
N ARG A 28 -3.23 -2.61 1.28
CA ARG A 28 -3.27 -2.75 2.74
C ARG A 28 -2.02 -2.17 3.40
N ALA A 29 -0.83 -2.48 2.89
CA ALA A 29 0.42 -1.92 3.36
C ALA A 29 0.44 -0.38 3.23
N CYS A 30 -0.14 0.15 2.15
CA CYS A 30 -0.27 1.58 1.91
C CYS A 30 -1.12 2.25 3.00
N LEU A 31 -2.26 1.66 3.34
CA LEU A 31 -3.11 2.17 4.42
C LEU A 31 -2.41 2.12 5.78
N ILE A 32 -1.67 1.04 6.06
CA ILE A 32 -0.93 0.87 7.32
C ILE A 32 0.16 1.94 7.47
N LEU A 33 0.93 2.22 6.42
CA LEU A 33 2.00 3.21 6.45
C LEU A 33 1.53 4.66 6.20
N GLY A 34 0.25 4.85 5.90
CA GLY A 34 -0.36 6.17 5.75
C GLY A 34 -0.23 6.81 4.37
N GLY A 35 -0.07 6.02 3.30
CA GLY A 35 -0.14 6.49 1.91
C GLY A 35 0.95 5.94 0.99
N VAL A 36 0.84 6.30 -0.29
CA VAL A 36 1.79 5.93 -1.35
C VAL A 36 3.21 6.43 -1.05
N ALA A 37 3.39 7.70 -0.69
CA ALA A 37 4.73 8.25 -0.45
C ALA A 37 5.46 7.56 0.73
N PRO A 38 4.84 7.38 1.92
CA PRO A 38 5.43 6.57 2.99
C PRO A 38 5.78 5.14 2.57
N LEU A 39 4.88 4.46 1.86
CA LEU A 39 5.11 3.09 1.42
C LEU A 39 6.23 2.99 0.38
N ALA A 40 6.25 3.87 -0.62
CA ALA A 40 7.30 3.91 -1.65
C ALA A 40 8.68 4.10 -1.02
N ARG A 41 8.79 5.03 -0.07
CA ARG A 41 10.02 5.26 0.70
C ARG A 41 10.41 4.04 1.53
N HIS A 42 9.45 3.38 2.18
CA HIS A 42 9.72 2.17 2.96
C HIS A 42 10.22 1.01 2.08
N LEU A 43 9.64 0.84 0.90
CA LEU A 43 10.00 -0.21 -0.05
C LEU A 43 11.23 0.12 -0.91
N GLY A 44 11.73 1.37 -0.86
CA GLY A 44 12.86 1.81 -1.69
C GLY A 44 12.55 1.87 -3.19
N VAL A 45 11.30 2.17 -3.55
CA VAL A 45 10.81 2.21 -4.95
C VAL A 45 10.27 3.60 -5.30
N SER A 46 10.08 3.86 -6.60
CA SER A 46 9.42 5.10 -7.04
C SER A 46 7.92 5.08 -6.75
N GLU A 47 7.33 6.24 -6.45
CA GLU A 47 5.87 6.37 -6.30
C GLU A 47 5.13 5.99 -7.59
N THR A 48 5.68 6.31 -8.76
CA THR A 48 5.07 5.99 -10.04
C THR A 48 4.93 4.47 -10.23
N ALA A 49 6.00 3.72 -9.98
CA ALA A 49 5.96 2.25 -10.06
C ALA A 49 4.96 1.67 -9.05
N LEU A 50 4.99 2.16 -7.81
CA LEU A 50 4.05 1.73 -6.78
C LEU A 50 2.59 2.01 -7.16
N ARG A 51 2.30 3.16 -7.78
CA ARG A 51 0.96 3.49 -8.29
C ARG A 51 0.51 2.55 -9.40
N ASN A 52 1.40 2.16 -10.30
CA ASN A 52 1.10 1.17 -11.35
C ASN A 52 0.74 -0.20 -10.75
N TRP A 53 1.49 -0.65 -9.73
CA TRP A 53 1.20 -1.92 -9.03
C TRP A 53 -0.09 -1.85 -8.22
N LEU A 54 -0.34 -0.73 -7.53
CA LEU A 54 -1.61 -0.48 -6.83
C LEU A 54 -2.81 -0.43 -7.79
N ALA A 55 -2.62 0.09 -9.00
CA ALA A 55 -3.64 0.10 -10.05
C ALA A 55 -3.77 -1.25 -10.79
N ALA A 56 -2.94 -2.24 -10.45
CA ALA A 56 -2.84 -3.53 -11.13
C ALA A 56 -2.64 -3.41 -12.66
N THR A 57 -1.92 -2.37 -13.09
CA THR A 57 -1.50 -2.21 -14.50
C THR A 57 -0.18 -2.92 -14.78
N GLU A 58 0.60 -3.18 -13.74
CA GLU A 58 1.85 -3.92 -13.76
C GLU A 58 1.95 -4.80 -12.51
N ASP A 59 2.76 -5.85 -12.59
CA ASP A 59 3.06 -6.71 -11.43
C ASP A 59 4.30 -6.18 -10.67
N PRO A 60 4.25 -6.15 -9.33
CA PRO A 60 5.43 -5.78 -8.55
C PRO A 60 6.49 -6.88 -8.61
N PRO A 61 7.79 -6.54 -8.49
CA PRO A 61 8.83 -7.53 -8.24
C PRO A 61 8.51 -8.35 -6.99
N GLN A 62 8.85 -9.64 -7.01
CA GLN A 62 8.51 -10.56 -5.92
C GLN A 62 8.96 -10.06 -4.54
N MET A 63 10.18 -9.50 -4.44
CA MET A 63 10.71 -8.96 -3.18
C MET A 63 9.87 -7.80 -2.63
N VAL A 64 9.30 -6.95 -3.50
CA VAL A 64 8.42 -5.86 -3.09
C VAL A 64 7.12 -6.40 -2.50
N PHE A 65 6.56 -7.45 -3.13
CA PHE A 65 5.36 -8.10 -2.61
C PHE A 65 5.60 -8.77 -1.25
N LEU A 66 6.73 -9.47 -1.09
CA LEU A 66 7.09 -10.09 0.20
C LEU A 66 7.25 -9.04 1.30
N ALA A 67 7.93 -7.93 1.04
CA ALA A 67 8.05 -6.83 2.00
C ALA A 67 6.68 -6.22 2.38
N ALA A 68 5.76 -6.11 1.41
CA ALA A 68 4.40 -5.67 1.70
C ALA A 68 3.61 -6.66 2.59
N ILE A 69 3.84 -7.97 2.42
CA ILE A 69 3.28 -8.98 3.34
C ILE A 69 3.82 -8.80 4.75
N GLU A 70 5.13 -8.59 4.90
CA GLU A 70 5.76 -8.37 6.22
C GLU A 70 5.14 -7.18 6.96
N ILE A 71 4.92 -6.04 6.28
CA ILE A 71 4.24 -4.88 6.86
C ILE A 71 2.85 -5.27 7.40
N VAL A 72 2.08 -6.05 6.63
CA VAL A 72 0.73 -6.47 7.02
C VAL A 72 0.77 -7.42 8.21
N LEU A 73 1.69 -8.38 8.22
CA LEU A 73 1.84 -9.35 9.31
C LEU A 73 2.26 -8.66 10.61
N LEU A 74 3.25 -7.77 10.56
CA LEU A 74 3.73 -7.01 11.73
C LEU A 74 2.61 -6.12 12.33
N HIS A 75 1.78 -5.51 11.47
CA HIS A 75 0.64 -4.72 11.95
C HIS A 75 -0.42 -5.59 12.65
N LEU A 76 -0.68 -6.80 12.15
CA LEU A 76 -1.63 -7.72 12.78
C LEU A 76 -1.12 -8.22 14.14
N ASP A 77 0.18 -8.51 14.27
CA ASP A 77 0.80 -8.92 15.53
C ASP A 77 0.66 -7.81 16.60
N GLN A 78 0.90 -6.56 16.23
CA GLN A 78 0.68 -5.39 17.10
C GLN A 78 -0.78 -5.21 17.49
N ALA A 79 -1.73 -5.48 16.59
CA ALA A 79 -3.16 -5.34 16.87
C ALA A 79 -3.71 -6.44 17.81
N GLY A 80 -3.08 -7.62 17.84
CA GLY A 80 -3.45 -8.71 18.75
C GLY A 80 -2.87 -8.58 20.16
N ALA A 81 -1.84 -7.74 20.33
CA ALA A 81 -1.19 -7.47 21.61
C ALA A 81 -1.84 -6.33 22.42
N ALA A 82 -2.83 -5.64 21.86
CA ALA A 82 -3.58 -4.53 22.46
C ALA A 82 -4.96 -4.98 22.95
#